data_AF-A0A1B3JGL5-F1
#
_entry.id   AF-A0A1B3JGL5-F1
#
_cell.length_a   1.000
_cell.length_b   1.000
_cell.length_c   1.000
_cell.angle_alpha   90.00
_cell.angle_beta   90.00
_cell.angle_gamma   90.00
#
_symmetry.space_group_name_H-M   'P 1'
#
loop_
_entity.id
_entity.type
_entity.pdbx_description
1 polymer ?
#
loop_
_entity_poly.entity_id
_entity_poly.type
_entity_poly.pdbx_seq_one_letter_code
_entity_poly.pdbx_strand_id
1 'polypeptide(L)'
;MLKLLKSIGGIDGGCSRLSEDDEYNFFSVYELSEGKKLVEVACELFAYNDWILSVVMNHDLTKIEQEVSTVEEYNGYEGKGIISSKMKGRGLGDCWSIRKAAWNGKVFEPILNTDTGMCRGFVGGAWNMPTYVADINYLP
;
A
#
# COMPACT_ATOMS: atom_id res chain seq x y z
N MET A 1 -4.90 -2.86 18.57
CA MET A 1 -4.33 -2.53 17.25
C MET A 1 -2.85 -2.91 17.12
N LEU A 2 -1.88 -2.25 17.78
CA LEU A 2 -0.44 -2.52 17.58
C LEU A 2 -0.05 -4.00 17.71
N LYS A 3 -0.56 -4.71 18.73
CA LYS A 3 -0.31 -6.15 18.89
C LYS A 3 -0.73 -6.98 17.66
N LEU A 4 -1.83 -6.61 17.00
CA LEU A 4 -2.30 -7.29 15.80
C LEU A 4 -1.39 -6.96 14.61
N LEU A 5 -1.02 -5.69 14.43
CA LEU A 5 -0.13 -5.27 13.35
C LEU A 5 1.25 -5.93 13.46
N LYS A 6 1.80 -6.04 14.67
CA LYS A 6 3.05 -6.78 14.91
C LYS A 6 2.96 -8.29 14.61
N SER A 7 1.76 -8.88 14.64
CA SER A 7 1.60 -10.30 14.28
C SER A 7 1.68 -10.55 12.77
N ILE A 8 1.47 -9.49 11.97
CA ILE A 8 1.52 -9.53 10.51
C ILE A 8 2.84 -8.94 9.99
N GLY A 9 3.27 -7.81 10.56
CA GLY A 9 4.50 -7.10 10.23
C GLY A 9 5.52 -7.06 11.39
N GLY A 10 5.69 -8.15 12.13
CA GLY A 10 6.66 -8.22 13.23
C GLY A 10 8.12 -8.02 12.76
N ILE A 11 9.06 -7.96 13.72
CA ILE A 11 10.50 -7.77 13.49
C ILE A 11 11.09 -8.80 12.50
N ASP A 12 10.48 -9.98 12.37
CA ASP A 12 10.85 -11.03 11.41
C ASP A 12 10.00 -11.03 10.11
N GLY A 13 8.96 -10.19 10.03
CA GLY A 13 7.97 -10.08 8.94
C GLY A 13 8.14 -8.86 8.02
N GLY A 14 9.19 -8.06 8.21
CA GLY A 14 9.64 -7.05 7.24
C GLY A 14 9.28 -5.59 7.53
N CYS A 15 8.63 -5.26 8.65
CA CYS A 15 8.23 -3.88 8.98
C CYS A 15 9.15 -3.20 10.01
N SER A 16 10.35 -2.76 9.62
CA SER A 16 11.34 -2.27 10.59
C SER A 16 10.96 -0.98 11.33
N ARG A 17 10.05 -0.17 10.77
CA ARG A 17 9.65 1.11 11.38
C ARG A 17 8.55 0.98 12.43
N LEU A 18 7.92 -0.20 12.55
CA LEU A 18 6.91 -0.44 13.56
C LEU A 18 7.57 -0.67 14.93
N SER A 19 7.53 0.34 15.80
CA SER A 19 8.16 0.33 17.11
C SER A 19 7.46 -0.62 18.09
N GLU A 20 8.23 -1.16 19.03
CA GLU A 20 7.65 -1.88 20.16
C GLU A 20 6.79 -1.01 21.06
N ASP A 21 7.18 0.25 21.18
CA ASP A 21 6.55 1.27 21.99
C ASP A 21 5.55 2.07 21.15
N ASP A 22 4.29 2.04 21.58
CA ASP A 22 3.14 2.69 20.93
C ASP A 22 3.35 4.21 20.73
N GLU A 23 4.15 4.87 21.59
CA GLU A 23 4.40 6.33 21.51
C GLU A 23 5.10 6.74 20.21
N TYR A 24 5.86 5.84 19.59
CA TYR A 24 6.64 6.11 18.38
C TYR A 24 5.94 5.68 17.08
N ASN A 25 4.72 5.15 17.17
CA ASN A 25 3.98 4.68 16.02
C ASN A 25 2.94 5.72 15.59
N PHE A 26 3.04 6.16 14.33
CA PHE A 26 2.07 7.07 13.72
C PHE A 26 1.14 6.29 12.81
N PHE A 27 -0.11 6.12 13.24
CA PHE A 27 -1.15 5.44 12.48
C PHE A 27 -2.04 6.45 11.76
N SER A 28 -2.30 6.20 10.49
CA SER A 28 -3.41 6.84 9.77
C SER A 28 -4.58 5.88 9.72
N VAL A 29 -5.78 6.36 10.03
CA VAL A 29 -7.00 5.55 10.05
C VAL A 29 -8.05 6.23 9.18
N TYR A 30 -8.57 5.49 8.19
CA TYR A 30 -9.57 5.98 7.25
C TYR A 30 -10.84 5.13 7.35
N GLU A 31 -11.99 5.78 7.41
CA GLU A 31 -13.28 5.08 7.32
C GLU A 31 -13.48 4.53 5.89
N LEU A 32 -13.99 3.30 5.81
CA LEU A 32 -14.46 2.66 4.60
C LEU A 32 -15.95 2.34 4.75
N SER A 33 -16.59 1.89 3.67
CA SER A 33 -17.96 1.39 3.74
C SER A 33 -18.06 0.12 4.60
N GLU A 34 -19.29 -0.29 4.93
CA GLU A 34 -19.57 -1.51 5.72
C GLU A 34 -18.94 -1.51 7.13
N GLY A 35 -18.71 -0.32 7.71
CA GLY A 35 -18.13 -0.16 9.04
C GLY A 35 -16.69 -0.67 9.13
N LYS A 36 -15.96 -0.68 8.02
CA LYS A 36 -14.55 -1.08 7.97
C LYS A 36 -13.64 0.14 8.06
N LYS A 37 -12.41 -0.09 8.50
CA LYS A 37 -11.37 0.95 8.57
C LYS A 37 -10.12 0.47 7.86
N LEU A 38 -9.53 1.34 7.04
CA LEU A 38 -8.15 1.15 6.57
C LEU A 38 -7.22 1.74 7.62
N VAL A 39 -6.25 0.96 8.08
CA VAL A 39 -5.18 1.41 8.98
C VAL A 39 -3.86 1.33 8.25
N GLU A 40 -3.13 2.44 8.27
CA GLU A 40 -1.83 2.59 7.65
C GLU A 40 -0.77 2.97 8.69
N VAL A 41 0.42 2.40 8.56
CA VAL A 41 1.61 2.77 9.34
C VAL A 41 2.85 2.71 8.46
N ALA A 42 3.72 3.70 8.62
CA ALA A 42 5.01 3.71 7.94
C ALA A 42 5.79 2.45 8.33
N CYS A 43 6.26 1.70 7.33
CA CYS A 43 6.74 0.34 7.56
C CYS A 43 8.20 0.18 7.18
N GLU A 44 8.57 0.66 5.98
CA GLU A 44 9.97 0.70 5.54
C GLU A 44 10.31 1.99 4.81
N LEU A 45 11.60 2.31 4.82
CA LEU A 45 12.19 3.36 3.99
C LEU A 45 13.41 2.80 3.25
N PHE A 46 13.32 2.80 1.93
CA PHE A 46 14.39 2.39 1.03
C PHE A 46 15.13 3.61 0.48
N ALA A 47 16.19 3.39 -0.29
CA ALA A 47 17.04 4.45 -0.82
C ALA A 47 16.29 5.53 -1.63
N TYR A 48 15.14 5.17 -2.23
CA TYR A 48 14.33 6.07 -3.05
C TYR A 48 12.82 5.80 -2.97
N ASN A 49 12.38 4.87 -2.12
CA ASN A 49 10.98 4.50 -1.94
C ASN A 49 10.68 4.38 -0.45
N ASP A 50 9.42 4.35 -0.10
CA ASP A 50 8.91 3.88 1.18
C ASP A 50 8.01 2.66 0.97
N TRP A 51 7.56 2.06 2.06
CA TRP A 51 6.45 1.11 2.05
C TRP A 51 5.59 1.38 3.29
N ILE A 52 4.28 1.37 3.07
CA ILE A 52 3.28 1.56 4.13
C ILE A 52 2.54 0.25 4.34
N LEU A 53 2.59 -0.25 5.58
CA LEU A 53 1.78 -1.38 5.99
C LEU A 53 0.33 -0.91 6.08
N SER A 54 -0.52 -1.52 5.27
CA SER A 54 -1.92 -1.16 5.08
C SER A 54 -2.77 -2.39 5.35
N VAL A 55 -3.71 -2.28 6.30
CA VAL A 55 -4.62 -3.37 6.66
C VAL A 55 -6.05 -2.88 6.79
N VAL A 56 -7.01 -3.73 6.42
CA VAL A 56 -8.42 -3.49 6.72
C VAL A 56 -8.73 -4.09 8.09
N MET A 57 -9.35 -3.29 8.94
CA MET A 57 -9.81 -3.70 10.26
C MET A 57 -11.32 -3.50 10.39
N ASN A 58 -11.90 -4.20 11.35
CA ASN A 58 -13.26 -3.91 11.79
C ASN A 58 -13.36 -2.52 12.46
N HIS A 59 -14.58 -2.01 12.62
CA HIS A 59 -14.88 -0.69 13.18
C HIS A 59 -14.13 -0.39 14.49
N ASP A 60 -14.04 -1.38 15.39
CA ASP A 60 -13.45 -1.21 16.73
C ASP A 60 -11.92 -1.39 16.76
N LEU A 61 -11.28 -1.63 15.61
CA LEU A 61 -9.83 -1.86 15.51
C LEU A 61 -9.32 -3.04 16.36
N THR A 62 -10.17 -4.06 16.53
CA THR A 62 -9.92 -5.26 17.33
C THR A 62 -9.61 -6.50 16.49
N LYS A 63 -9.84 -6.45 15.18
CA LYS A 63 -9.58 -7.56 14.25
C LYS A 63 -9.09 -7.04 12.91
N ILE A 64 -8.04 -7.68 12.38
CA ILE A 64 -7.59 -7.51 11.00
C ILE A 64 -8.41 -8.45 10.12
N GLU A 65 -8.99 -7.89 9.06
CA GLU A 65 -9.85 -8.61 8.12
C GLU A 65 -9.19 -8.80 6.75
N GLN A 66 -8.25 -7.92 6.39
CA GLN A 66 -7.41 -8.06 5.20
C GLN A 66 -6.04 -7.41 5.45
N GLU A 67 -4.98 -8.09 5.05
CA GLU A 67 -3.68 -7.46 4.79
C GLU A 67 -3.70 -6.95 3.35
N VAL A 68 -3.65 -5.63 3.15
CA VAL A 68 -3.78 -5.00 1.83
C VAL A 68 -2.43 -4.92 1.14
N SER A 69 -1.39 -4.54 1.89
CA SER A 69 -0.04 -4.43 1.37
C SER A 69 0.80 -5.62 1.82
N THR A 70 1.24 -6.44 0.86
CA THR A 70 2.41 -7.28 1.08
C THR A 70 3.68 -6.42 0.95
N VAL A 71 4.84 -6.92 1.41
CA VAL A 71 6.12 -6.19 1.40
C VAL A 71 6.37 -5.55 0.02
N GLU A 72 6.69 -4.25 0.02
CA GLU A 72 6.97 -3.44 -1.20
C GLU A 72 5.80 -3.29 -2.18
N GLU A 73 4.55 -3.50 -1.75
CA GLU A 73 3.41 -3.48 -2.68
C GLU A 73 2.75 -2.11 -2.84
N TYR A 74 2.55 -1.35 -1.76
CA TYR A 74 1.82 -0.06 -1.76
C TYR A 74 2.49 1.05 -0.93
N ASN A 75 2.36 2.30 -1.39
CA ASN A 75 2.89 3.50 -0.75
C ASN A 75 1.81 4.33 -0.03
N GLY A 76 0.56 3.87 0.00
CA GLY A 76 -0.49 4.43 0.84
C GLY A 76 -1.80 4.76 0.13
N TYR A 77 -2.76 5.25 0.92
CA TYR A 77 -4.12 5.54 0.51
C TYR A 77 -4.24 6.90 -0.20
N GLU A 78 -4.77 6.90 -1.42
CA GLU A 78 -5.03 8.11 -2.22
C GLU A 78 -6.38 8.77 -1.89
N GLY A 79 -7.20 8.12 -1.04
CA GLY A 79 -8.59 8.51 -0.81
C GLY A 79 -9.58 7.80 -1.74
N LYS A 80 -10.88 7.98 -1.48
CA LYS A 80 -12.00 7.44 -2.30
C LYS A 80 -11.92 5.93 -2.56
N GLY A 81 -11.41 5.15 -1.61
CA GLY A 81 -11.28 3.71 -1.74
C GLY A 81 -10.10 3.25 -2.58
N ILE A 82 -9.14 4.11 -2.92
CA ILE A 82 -7.97 3.74 -3.72
C ILE A 82 -6.72 3.74 -2.87
N ILE A 83 -5.98 2.62 -2.90
CA ILE A 83 -4.60 2.53 -2.42
C ILE A 83 -3.68 2.41 -3.63
N SER A 84 -2.51 3.05 -3.60
CA SER A 84 -1.57 3.02 -4.72
C SER A 84 -0.12 2.85 -4.30
N SER A 85 0.68 2.56 -5.32
CA SER A 85 2.13 2.46 -5.27
C SER A 85 2.71 3.17 -6.47
N LYS A 86 3.82 3.86 -6.27
CA LYS A 86 4.65 4.38 -7.35
C LYS A 86 6.11 4.33 -6.92
N MET A 87 6.73 3.18 -7.17
CA MET A 87 8.07 2.87 -6.69
C MET A 87 9.07 2.94 -7.83
N LYS A 88 10.19 3.61 -7.58
CA LYS A 88 11.34 3.66 -8.46
C LYS A 88 12.08 2.33 -8.41
N GLY A 89 12.59 1.85 -9.55
CA GLY A 89 13.35 0.60 -9.61
C GLY A 89 14.87 0.78 -9.48
N ARG A 90 15.38 2.01 -9.69
CA ARG A 90 16.81 2.34 -9.58
C ARG A 90 17.05 3.83 -9.48
N GLY A 91 18.21 4.24 -8.95
CA GLY A 91 18.59 5.64 -8.68
C GLY A 91 18.46 6.64 -9.85
N LEU A 92 18.57 6.19 -11.11
CA LEU A 92 18.38 7.05 -12.29
C LEU A 92 16.94 7.56 -12.46
N GLY A 93 15.95 6.83 -11.94
CA GLY A 93 14.55 7.26 -11.94
C GLY A 93 13.87 7.12 -13.28
N ASP A 94 14.37 6.24 -14.13
CA ASP A 94 13.79 5.87 -15.42
C ASP A 94 13.04 4.54 -15.38
N CYS A 95 13.26 3.74 -14.34
CA CYS A 95 12.42 2.59 -13.98
C CYS A 95 11.41 2.97 -12.91
N TRP A 96 10.13 2.72 -13.15
CA TRP A 96 9.08 2.80 -12.15
C TRP A 96 8.11 1.63 -12.28
N SER A 97 7.60 1.17 -11.14
CA SER A 97 6.49 0.24 -10.99
C SER A 97 5.34 0.98 -10.30
N ILE A 98 4.13 0.84 -10.83
CA ILE A 98 2.92 1.48 -10.32
C ILE A 98 1.86 0.41 -10.12
N ARG A 99 1.27 0.40 -8.93
CA ARG A 99 0.16 -0.49 -8.58
C ARG A 99 -0.99 0.32 -8.04
N LYS A 100 -2.22 -0.15 -8.25
CA LYS A 100 -3.40 0.38 -7.56
C LYS A 100 -4.33 -0.77 -7.19
N ALA A 101 -4.99 -0.62 -6.05
CA ALA A 101 -6.11 -1.44 -5.65
C ALA A 101 -7.29 -0.57 -5.23
N ALA A 102 -8.50 -1.06 -5.47
CA ALA A 102 -9.74 -0.37 -5.10
C ALA A 102 -10.53 -1.18 -4.07
N TRP A 103 -11.12 -0.48 -3.12
CA TRP A 103 -12.06 -1.02 -2.15
C TRP A 103 -13.39 -1.33 -2.83
N ASN A 104 -13.83 -2.59 -2.78
CA ASN A 104 -15.08 -3.04 -3.38
C ASN A 104 -16.25 -3.17 -2.37
N GLY A 105 -16.09 -2.64 -1.15
CA GLY A 105 -17.05 -2.82 -0.07
C GLY A 105 -16.72 -3.97 0.89
N LYS A 106 -15.78 -4.85 0.51
CA LYS A 106 -15.38 -6.00 1.32
C LYS A 106 -13.87 -6.18 1.42
N VAL A 107 -13.15 -6.01 0.32
CA VAL A 107 -11.70 -6.12 0.23
C VAL A 107 -11.15 -5.10 -0.78
N PHE A 108 -9.88 -4.73 -0.62
CA PHE A 108 -9.12 -4.08 -1.68
C PHE A 108 -8.72 -5.12 -2.73
N GLU A 109 -9.04 -4.86 -4.00
CA GLU A 109 -8.66 -5.70 -5.14
C GLU A 109 -7.77 -4.93 -6.11
N PRO A 110 -6.72 -5.55 -6.68
CA PRO A 110 -5.88 -4.91 -7.68
C PRO A 110 -6.73 -4.41 -8.87
N ILE A 111 -6.42 -3.19 -9.33
CA ILE A 111 -7.07 -2.58 -10.50
C ILE A 111 -6.06 -2.14 -11.56
N LEU A 112 -4.79 -2.00 -11.18
CA LEU A 112 -3.72 -1.60 -12.07
C LEU A 112 -2.40 -2.22 -11.62
N ASN A 113 -1.66 -2.77 -12.57
CA ASN A 113 -0.24 -3.03 -12.45
C ASN A 113 0.43 -2.57 -13.74
N THR A 114 1.38 -1.64 -13.65
CA THR A 114 2.07 -1.07 -14.81
C THR A 114 3.50 -0.71 -14.45
N ASP A 115 4.37 -0.73 -15.45
CA ASP A 115 5.74 -0.25 -15.32
C ASP A 115 6.11 0.72 -16.46
N THR A 116 7.34 1.24 -16.42
CA THR A 116 7.87 2.15 -17.44
C THR A 116 8.67 1.46 -18.54
N GLY A 117 8.68 0.13 -18.57
CA GLY A 117 9.34 -0.70 -19.56
C GLY A 117 10.86 -0.73 -19.43
N MET A 118 11.56 -0.46 -20.55
CA MET A 118 12.98 -0.77 -20.72
C MET A 118 13.97 0.10 -19.94
N CYS A 119 13.53 1.13 -19.21
CA CYS A 119 14.41 2.03 -18.44
C CYS A 119 15.64 2.55 -19.21
N ARG A 120 15.40 3.31 -20.28
CA ARG A 120 16.45 3.81 -21.19
C ARG A 120 16.82 5.28 -20.94
N GLY A 121 16.84 5.70 -19.68
CA GLY A 121 17.33 7.03 -19.26
C GLY A 121 16.28 8.15 -19.25
N PHE A 122 15.02 7.86 -19.55
CA PHE A 122 13.94 8.84 -19.47
C PHE A 122 13.44 8.96 -18.03
N VAL A 123 13.82 10.03 -17.33
CA VAL A 123 13.38 10.28 -15.95
C VAL A 123 11.85 10.31 -15.89
N GLY A 124 11.28 9.58 -14.92
CA GLY A 124 9.84 9.35 -14.80
C GLY A 124 9.31 8.17 -15.63
N GLY A 125 10.13 7.62 -16.52
CA GLY A 125 9.74 6.64 -17.52
C GLY A 125 9.25 7.29 -18.82
N ALA A 126 9.49 6.62 -19.95
CA ALA A 126 8.99 7.08 -21.24
C ALA A 126 7.59 6.53 -21.60
N TRP A 127 7.19 5.42 -20.98
CA TRP A 127 5.96 4.70 -21.31
C TRP A 127 5.19 4.30 -20.06
N ASN A 128 3.90 4.01 -20.23
CA ASN A 128 3.10 3.25 -19.27
C ASN A 128 2.78 1.91 -19.94
N MET A 129 3.37 0.84 -19.43
CA MET A 129 3.23 -0.52 -19.94
C MET A 129 2.41 -1.35 -18.93
N PRO A 130 1.07 -1.29 -18.98
CA PRO A 130 0.23 -2.04 -18.06
C PRO A 130 0.33 -3.53 -18.35
N THR A 131 0.55 -4.31 -17.30
CA THR A 131 0.44 -5.77 -17.31
C THR A 131 -0.91 -6.25 -16.77
N TYR A 132 -1.61 -5.39 -16.04
CA TYR A 132 -2.95 -5.65 -15.52
C TYR A 132 -3.76 -4.35 -15.47
N VAL A 133 -5.00 -4.41 -15.95
CA VAL A 133 -6.01 -3.36 -15.81
C VAL A 133 -7.35 -4.02 -15.55
N ALA A 134 -8.06 -3.59 -14.51
CA ALA A 134 -9.44 -3.97 -14.27
C ALA A 134 -10.37 -2.79 -14.56
N ASP A 135 -11.52 -3.10 -15.16
CA ASP A 135 -12.63 -2.15 -15.25
C ASP A 135 -13.44 -2.21 -13.96
N ILE A 136 -13.50 -1.09 -13.24
CA ILE A 136 -14.15 -0.99 -11.93
C ILE A 136 -15.44 -0.19 -12.04
N ASN A 137 -16.54 -0.90 -12.26
CA ASN A 137 -17.88 -0.31 -12.31
C ASN A 137 -18.47 0.05 -10.93
N TYR A 138 -17.69 0.00 -9.85
CA TYR A 138 -18.15 0.18 -8.47
C TYR A 138 -17.62 1.44 -7.77
N LEU A 139 -16.85 2.29 -8.45
CA LEU A 139 -16.54 3.61 -7.90
C LEU A 139 -17.74 4.55 -8.11
N PRO A 140 -18.21 5.25 -7.06
CA PRO A 140 -19.32 6.18 -7.17
C PRO A 140 -19.04 7.39 -8.08
#